data_AF-W1P666-F1
#
_entry.id   AF-W1P666-F1
#
_cell.length_a   1.000
_cell.length_b   1.000
_cell.length_c   1.000
_cell.angle_alpha   90.00
_cell.angle_beta   90.00
_cell.angle_gamma   90.00
#
_symmetry.space_group_name_H-M   'P 1'
#
loop_
_entity.id
_entity.type
_entity.pdbx_description
1 polymer ?
#
loop_
_entity_poly.entity_id
_entity_poly.type
_entity_poly.pdbx_seq_one_letter_code
_entity_poly.pdbx_strand_id
1 'polypeptide(L)' 'MASCYSLILLALTVVGCASGQLSPGFYNRVCPQALPTISRMVAAAVRSEARMGASLLRLHFHDCFVN' A
#
# COMPACT_ATOMS: atom_id res chain seq x y z
N MET A 1 -10.58 23.13 31.70
CA MET A 1 -9.30 23.42 31.01
C MET A 1 -8.58 22.14 30.59
N ALA A 2 -8.34 21.17 31.50
CA ALA A 2 -7.70 19.87 31.16
C ALA A 2 -8.49 18.97 30.18
N SER A 3 -9.82 19.01 30.24
CA SER A 3 -10.69 18.23 29.34
C SER A 3 -10.59 18.69 27.88
N CYS A 4 -10.55 20.01 27.62
CA CYS A 4 -10.35 20.55 26.28
C CYS A 4 -8.96 20.20 25.72
N TYR A 5 -7.91 20.26 26.55
CA TYR A 5 -6.56 19.88 26.13
C TYR A 5 -6.46 18.39 25.76
N SER A 6 -7.12 17.52 26.52
CA SER A 6 -7.20 16.09 26.21
C SER A 6 -7.96 15.81 24.91
N LEU A 7 -9.04 16.55 24.63
CA LEU A 7 -9.78 16.45 23.36
C LEU A 7 -8.95 16.95 22.17
N ILE A 8 -8.17 18.02 22.35
CA ILE A 8 -7.27 18.55 21.32
C ILE A 8 -6.14 17.55 21.02
N LEU A 9 -5.55 16.93 22.07
CA LEU A 9 -4.55 15.87 21.90
C LEU A 9 -5.11 14.64 21.19
N LEU A 10 -6.34 14.23 21.51
CA LEU A 10 -7.02 13.10 20.85
C LEU A 10 -7.36 13.41 19.38
N ALA A 11 -7.73 14.65 19.06
CA ALA A 11 -7.96 15.07 17.68
C ALA A 11 -6.66 15.08 16.85
N LEU A 12 -5.55 15.53 17.45
CA LEU A 12 -4.22 15.54 16.82
C LEU A 12 -3.71 14.13 16.50
N THR A 13 -4.00 13.12 17.35
CA THR A 13 -3.63 11.73 17.06
C THR A 13 -4.48 11.10 15.95
N VAL A 14 -5.78 11.43 15.88
CA VAL A 14 -6.68 10.93 14.83
C VAL A 14 -6.33 11.48 13.45
N VAL A 15 -5.91 12.75 13.36
CA VAL A 15 -5.49 13.36 12.07
C VAL A 15 -4.21 12.70 11.52
N GLY A 16 -3.31 12.24 12.39
CA GLY A 16 -2.11 11.49 11.98
C GLY A 16 -2.40 10.08 11.42
N CYS A 17 -3.62 9.57 11.60
CA CYS A 17 -4.04 8.24 11.15
C CYS A 17 -4.78 8.24 9.80
N ALA A 18 -4.89 9.38 9.12
CA ALA A 18 -5.54 9.46 7.81
C ALA A 18 -4.70 8.93 6.63
N SER A 19 -3.60 8.22 6.92
CA SER A 19 -2.90 7.36 5.97
C SER A 19 -3.55 5.98 6.05
N GLY A 20 -4.02 5.40 4.93
CA GLY A 20 -4.64 4.07 4.94
C GLY A 20 -3.85 3.06 5.78
N GLN A 21 -4.53 2.26 6.60
CA GLN A 21 -3.90 1.37 7.58
C GLN A 21 -3.16 0.22 6.86
N LEU A 22 -1.90 0.46 6.47
CA LEU A 22 -1.08 -0.52 5.76
C LEU A 22 -0.28 -1.37 6.76
N SER A 23 -0.17 -2.66 6.46
CA SER A 23 0.69 -3.59 7.19
C SER A 23 1.40 -4.52 6.21
N PRO A 24 2.74 -4.73 6.33
CA PRO A 24 3.47 -5.65 5.46
C PRO A 24 2.92 -7.09 5.48
N GLY A 25 2.28 -7.48 6.59
CA GLY A 25 1.74 -8.82 6.81
C GLY A 25 0.24 -8.94 6.57
N PHE A 26 -0.42 -7.95 5.96
CA PHE A 26 -1.89 -7.93 5.79
C PHE A 26 -2.44 -9.24 5.22
N TYR A 27 -1.78 -9.80 4.20
CA TYR A 27 -2.24 -11.02 3.53
C TYR A 27 -1.79 -12.33 4.19
N ASN A 28 -0.96 -12.31 5.23
CA ASN A 28 -0.35 -13.53 5.79
C ASN A 28 -1.38 -14.56 6.28
N ARG A 29 -2.55 -14.11 6.75
CA ARG A 29 -3.64 -15.00 7.22
C ARG A 29 -4.77 -15.17 6.22
N VAL A 30 -5.02 -14.16 5.40
CA VAL A 30 -6.16 -14.14 4.47
C VAL A 30 -5.82 -14.84 3.16
N CYS A 31 -4.63 -14.58 2.62
CA CYS A 31 -4.15 -15.16 1.37
C CYS A 31 -2.61 -15.25 1.41
N PRO A 32 -2.05 -16.25 2.12
CA PRO A 32 -0.60 -16.38 2.29
C PRO A 32 0.15 -16.56 0.96
N GLN A 33 -0.54 -17.00 -0.09
CA GLN A 33 0.03 -17.20 -1.42
C GLN A 33 -0.09 -15.95 -2.32
N ALA A 34 -0.63 -14.83 -1.84
CA ALA A 34 -0.80 -13.62 -2.64
C ALA A 34 0.54 -13.10 -3.19
N LEU A 35 1.47 -12.73 -2.31
CA LEU A 35 2.77 -12.15 -2.71
C LEU A 35 3.65 -13.15 -3.49
N PRO A 36 3.79 -14.43 -3.09
CA PRO A 36 4.51 -15.42 -3.89
C PRO A 36 3.94 -15.59 -5.30
N THR A 37 2.61 -15.63 -5.43
CA THR A 37 1.95 -15.77 -6.74
C THR A 37 2.19 -14.54 -7.61
N ILE A 38 1.97 -13.33 -7.08
CA ILE A 38 2.20 -12.08 -7.80
C ILE A 38 3.66 -12.00 -8.28
N SER A 39 4.63 -12.29 -7.40
CA SER A 39 6.05 -12.30 -7.74
C SER A 39 6.37 -13.24 -8.90
N ARG A 40 5.85 -14.48 -8.86
CA ARG A 40 6.04 -15.47 -9.93
C ARG A 40 5.45 -14.99 -11.27
N MET A 41 4.25 -14.40 -11.26
CA MET A 41 3.59 -13.94 -12.47
C MET A 41 4.29 -12.71 -13.07
N VAL A 42 4.68 -11.75 -12.24
CA VAL A 42 5.46 -10.57 -12.68
C VAL A 42 6.80 -11.01 -13.28
N ALA A 43 7.52 -11.94 -12.63
CA ALA A 43 8.76 -12.48 -13.16
C ALA A 43 8.57 -13.21 -14.51
N ALA A 44 7.47 -13.95 -14.68
CA ALA A 44 7.14 -14.56 -15.96
C ALA A 44 6.85 -13.51 -17.05
N ALA A 45 6.08 -12.47 -16.73
CA ALA A 45 5.74 -11.41 -17.66
C ALA A 45 6.99 -10.61 -18.09
N VAL A 46 7.87 -10.25 -17.16
CA VAL A 46 9.13 -9.55 -17.46
C VAL A 46 10.08 -10.42 -18.29
N ARG A 47 10.13 -11.73 -18.05
CA ARG A 47 10.92 -12.64 -18.89
C ARG A 47 10.37 -12.74 -20.31
N SER A 48 9.06 -12.66 -20.48
CA SER A 48 8.41 -12.67 -21.80
C SER A 48 8.63 -11.35 -22.55
N GLU A 49 8.57 -10.22 -21.84
CA GLU A 49 8.84 -8.89 -22.39
C GLU A 49 9.51 -8.02 -21.33
N ALA A 50 10.80 -7.70 -21.51
CA ALA A 50 11.58 -6.96 -20.51
C ALA A 50 10.97 -5.58 -20.16
N ARG A 51 10.33 -4.93 -21.13
CA ARG A 51 9.67 -3.63 -20.95
C ARG A 51 8.51 -3.70 -19.95
N MET A 52 7.92 -4.87 -19.72
CA MET A 52 6.76 -5.03 -18.84
C MET A 52 7.06 -4.57 -17.41
N GLY A 53 8.30 -4.71 -16.92
CA GLY A 53 8.68 -4.23 -15.59
C GLY A 53 8.52 -2.71 -15.46
N ALA A 54 8.98 -1.96 -16.47
CA ALA A 54 8.82 -0.51 -16.51
C ALA A 54 7.36 -0.08 -16.69
N SER A 55 6.59 -0.82 -17.50
CA SER A 55 5.16 -0.57 -17.71
C SER A 55 4.36 -0.70 -16.41
N LEU A 56 4.59 -1.77 -15.62
CA LEU A 56 3.91 -1.99 -14.34
C LEU A 56 4.27 -0.91 -13.30
N LEU A 57 5.54 -0.50 -13.25
CA LEU A 57 5.97 0.57 -12.36
C LEU A 57 5.31 1.90 -12.73
N ARG A 58 5.25 2.23 -14.02
CA ARG A 58 4.57 3.43 -14.52
C ARG A 58 3.07 3.39 -14.21
N LEU A 59 2.43 2.24 -14.36
CA LEU A 59 1.01 2.07 -14.03
C LEU A 59 0.74 2.37 -12.55
N HIS A 60 1.52 1.79 -11.64
CA HIS A 60 1.39 2.06 -10.21
C HIS A 60 1.57 3.54 -9.88
N PHE A 61 2.59 4.18 -10.47
CA PHE A 61 2.81 5.62 -10.30
C PHE A 61 1.62 6.44 -10.83
N HIS A 62 1.09 6.10 -12.01
CA HIS A 62 -0.04 6.80 -12.61
C HIS A 62 -1.30 6.70 -11.74
N ASP A 63 -1.63 5.51 -11.24
CA ASP A 63 -2.79 5.29 -10.37
C ASP A 63 -2.67 6.03 -9.03
N CYS A 64 -1.45 6.19 -8.51
CA CYS A 64 -1.24 6.91 -7.25
C CYS A 64 -1.24 8.44 -7.41
N PHE A 65 -0.86 8.96 -8.58
CA PHE A 65 -0.66 10.40 -8.79
C PHE A 65 -1.76 11.07 -9.61
N VAL A 66 -2.51 10.34 -10.42
CA VAL A 66 -3.58 10.88 -11.28
C VAL A 66 -4.89 10.24 -10.84
N ASN A 67 -5.69 11.03 -10.12
CA ASN A 67 -7.03 10.68 -9.65
C ASN A 67 -8.06 11.62 -10.27
#